data_AF-A0A845ZSI2-F1
#
_entry.id   AF-A0A845ZSI2-F1
#
_cell.length_a   1.000
_cell.length_b   1.000
_cell.length_c   1.000
_cell.angle_alpha   90.00
_cell.angle_beta   90.00
_cell.angle_gamma   90.00
#
_symmetry.space_group_name_H-M   'P 1'
#
loop_
_entity.id
_entity.type
_entity.pdbx_description
1 polymer ?
#
loop_
_entity_poly.entity_id
_entity_poly.type
_entity_poly.pdbx_seq_one_letter_code
_entity_poly.pdbx_strand_id
1 'polypeptide(L)'
;MKQLWNRQPIETRNTILAAILVLIIVSFFYFVKFEGNITGFFRIGSLFPISPYLNSHKVLIYQGEQGYDGQQFLSIALDPWLENSGTIEAITPPQYRYRRILYPLL
;
A
#
# COMPACT_ATOMS: atom_id res chain seq x y z
N MET A 1 -13.60 24.61 -23.69
CA MET A 1 -13.42 23.73 -22.51
C MET A 1 -14.58 23.84 -21.50
N LYS A 2 -14.90 25.01 -20.92
CA LYS A 2 -16.05 25.19 -20.00
C LYS A 2 -17.39 24.65 -20.55
N GLN A 3 -17.64 24.85 -21.84
CA GLN A 3 -18.87 24.40 -22.50
C GLN A 3 -18.96 22.87 -22.66
N LEU A 4 -17.82 22.16 -22.73
CA LEU A 4 -17.77 20.69 -22.79
C LEU A 4 -17.94 20.07 -21.39
N TRP A 5 -17.35 20.71 -20.37
CA TRP A 5 -17.46 20.31 -18.96
C TRP A 5 -18.89 20.41 -18.42
N ASN A 6 -19.59 21.48 -18.76
CA ASN A 6 -20.98 21.70 -18.33
C ASN A 6 -22.00 20.81 -19.08
N ARG A 7 -21.58 20.14 -20.16
CA ARG A 7 -22.40 19.17 -20.90
C ARG A 7 -22.27 17.74 -20.39
N GLN A 8 -21.29 17.46 -19.52
CA GLN A 8 -21.14 16.14 -18.93
C GLN A 8 -22.19 15.90 -17.84
N PRO A 9 -22.61 14.64 -17.63
CA PRO A 9 -23.41 14.26 -16.48
C PRO A 9 -22.75 14.70 -15.17
N ILE A 10 -23.56 15.04 -14.17
CA ILE A 10 -23.06 15.54 -12.89
C ILE A 10 -22.23 14.48 -12.17
N GLU A 11 -22.58 13.21 -12.35
CA GLU A 11 -21.90 12.04 -11.82
C GLU A 11 -20.48 11.96 -12.40
N THR A 12 -20.35 12.02 -13.72
CA THR A 12 -19.05 12.02 -14.41
C THR A 12 -18.17 13.15 -13.93
N ARG A 13 -18.74 14.35 -13.79
CA ARG A 13 -18.03 15.51 -13.28
C ARG A 13 -17.51 15.27 -11.87
N ASN A 14 -18.36 14.76 -10.99
CA ASN A 14 -18.01 14.47 -9.60
C ASN A 14 -16.96 13.36 -9.51
N THR A 15 -17.06 12.32 -10.34
CA THR A 15 -16.05 11.25 -10.44
C THR A 15 -14.69 11.80 -10.86
N ILE A 16 -14.65 12.68 -11.87
CA ILE A 16 -13.39 13.31 -12.31
C ILE A 16 -12.80 14.17 -11.19
N LEU A 17 -13.62 14.99 -10.54
CA LEU A 17 -13.17 15.83 -9.41
C LEU A 17 -12.65 14.99 -8.24
N ALA A 18 -13.33 13.89 -7.91
CA ALA A 18 -12.89 12.95 -6.88
C ALA A 18 -11.56 12.29 -7.24
N ALA A 19 -11.39 11.84 -8.49
CA ALA A 19 -10.14 11.25 -8.96
C ALA A 19 -8.97 12.24 -8.89
N ILE A 20 -9.19 13.51 -9.30
CA ILE A 20 -8.19 14.58 -9.17
C ILE A 20 -7.84 14.81 -7.70
N LEU A 21 -8.83 14.87 -6.81
CA LEU A 21 -8.59 15.05 -5.38
C LEU A 21 -7.76 13.90 -4.78
N VAL A 22 -8.08 12.65 -5.12
CA VAL A 22 -7.30 11.48 -4.69
C VAL A 22 -5.87 11.57 -5.19
N LEU A 23 -5.65 11.92 -6.46
CA LEU A 23 -4.30 12.08 -7.02
C LEU A 23 -3.52 13.18 -6.31
N ILE A 24 -4.16 14.30 -5.95
CA ILE A 24 -3.53 15.38 -5.19
C ILE A 24 -3.11 14.88 -3.81
N ILE A 25 -4.00 14.19 -3.09
CA ILE A 25 -3.72 13.66 -1.75
C ILE A 25 -2.59 12.64 -1.79
N VAL A 26 -2.65 11.67 -2.69
CA VAL A 26 -1.60 10.64 -2.85
C VAL A 26 -0.27 11.28 -3.22
N SER A 27 -0.26 12.25 -4.15
CA SER A 27 0.95 12.98 -4.52
C SER A 27 1.53 13.77 -3.34
N PHE A 28 0.70 14.44 -2.56
CA PHE A 28 1.14 15.13 -1.34
C PHE A 28 1.81 14.16 -0.37
N PHE A 29 1.20 13.02 -0.08
CA PHE A 29 1.81 12.03 0.80
C PHE A 29 3.13 11.50 0.25
N TYR A 30 3.17 11.15 -1.03
CA TYR A 30 4.38 10.60 -1.65
C TYR A 30 5.53 11.62 -1.66
N PHE A 31 5.31 12.83 -2.21
CA PHE A 31 6.39 13.80 -2.40
C PHE A 31 6.73 14.61 -1.15
N VAL A 32 5.72 14.96 -0.33
CA VAL A 32 5.92 15.85 0.83
C VAL A 32 6.06 15.05 2.11
N LYS A 33 5.14 14.14 2.41
CA LYS A 33 5.13 13.43 3.70
C LYS A 33 6.18 12.32 3.77
N PHE A 34 6.39 11.61 2.68
CA PHE A 34 7.27 10.45 2.60
C PHE A 34 8.55 10.71 1.80
N GLU A 35 8.76 11.93 1.30
CA GLU A 35 9.99 12.35 0.62
C GLU A 35 10.38 11.42 -0.55
N GLY A 36 9.39 10.93 -1.29
CA GLY A 36 9.57 9.99 -2.41
C GLY A 36 9.69 8.53 -1.99
N ASN A 37 9.55 8.19 -0.71
CA ASN A 37 9.59 6.80 -0.23
C ASN A 37 8.20 6.15 -0.30
N ILE A 38 7.99 5.30 -1.30
CA ILE A 38 6.71 4.59 -1.49
C ILE A 38 6.35 3.68 -0.31
N THR A 39 7.33 3.21 0.47
CA THR A 39 7.07 2.32 1.62
C THR A 39 6.29 3.01 2.75
N GLY A 40 6.23 4.35 2.74
CA GLY A 40 5.45 5.12 3.71
C GLY A 40 3.95 4.83 3.70
N PHE A 41 3.41 4.35 2.57
CA PHE A 41 1.99 3.96 2.47
C PHE A 41 1.67 2.63 3.16
N PHE A 42 2.67 1.84 3.54
CA PHE A 42 2.47 0.49 4.07
C PHE A 42 2.57 0.40 5.60
N ARG A 43 2.94 1.50 6.28
CA ARG A 43 3.11 1.59 7.74
C ARG A 43 3.88 0.39 8.30
N ILE A 44 5.15 0.29 7.91
CA ILE A 44 6.03 -0.81 8.30
C ILE A 44 6.61 -0.54 9.69
N GLY A 45 6.31 -1.41 10.66
CA GLY A 45 6.81 -1.33 12.02
C GLY A 45 8.09 -2.12 12.24
N SER A 46 8.82 -1.83 13.32
CA SER A 46 10.07 -2.50 13.67
C SER A 46 9.90 -3.76 14.52
N LEU A 47 8.70 -4.05 15.04
CA LEU A 47 8.50 -5.20 15.94
C LEU A 47 8.30 -6.54 15.22
N PHE A 48 7.99 -6.52 13.93
CA PHE A 48 7.93 -7.72 13.10
C PHE A 48 9.09 -7.77 12.11
N PRO A 49 9.47 -8.99 11.66
CA PRO A 49 10.42 -9.12 10.57
C PRO A 49 9.96 -8.36 9.32
N ILE A 50 10.93 -7.77 8.63
CA ILE A 50 10.71 -7.07 7.37
C ILE A 50 10.79 -8.12 6.25
N SER A 51 9.97 -7.98 5.21
CA SER A 51 10.05 -8.85 4.04
C SER A 51 11.49 -8.92 3.50
N PRO A 52 11.99 -10.12 3.15
CA PRO A 52 13.35 -10.29 2.62
C PRO A 52 13.55 -9.61 1.25
N TYR A 53 12.46 -9.22 0.59
CA TYR A 53 12.47 -8.51 -0.69
C TYR A 53 12.56 -6.98 -0.54
N LEU A 54 12.50 -6.47 0.68
CA LEU A 54 12.66 -5.05 0.97
C LEU A 54 14.09 -4.75 1.41
N ASN A 55 14.69 -3.71 0.82
CA ASN A 55 15.98 -3.21 1.29
C ASN A 55 15.78 -2.38 2.57
N SER A 56 16.18 -2.91 3.72
CA SER A 56 16.02 -2.28 5.04
C SER A 56 16.58 -0.85 5.14
N HIS A 57 17.58 -0.49 4.34
CA HIS A 57 18.17 0.86 4.32
C HIS A 57 17.33 1.89 3.55
N LYS A 58 16.38 1.43 2.73
CA LYS A 58 15.51 2.28 1.90
C LYS A 58 14.05 2.26 2.35
N VAL A 59 13.72 1.50 3.38
CA VAL A 59 12.35 1.37 3.90
C VAL A 59 12.10 2.40 4.99
N LEU A 60 10.95 3.05 4.95
CA LEU A 60 10.47 3.88 6.04
C LEU A 60 9.93 2.98 7.16
N ILE A 61 10.72 2.82 8.22
CA ILE A 61 10.38 1.97 9.37
C ILE A 61 9.95 2.83 10.56
N TYR A 62 8.77 2.53 11.10
CA TYR A 62 8.25 3.13 12.33
C TYR A 62 8.80 2.39 13.54
N GLN A 63 9.79 2.98 14.19
CA GLN A 63 10.52 2.38 15.31
C GLN A 63 9.63 2.22 16.55
N GLY A 64 9.70 1.05 17.18
CA GLY A 64 8.89 0.69 18.34
C GLY A 64 7.43 0.35 18.01
N GLU A 65 7.05 0.37 16.74
CA GLU A 65 5.69 0.07 16.31
C GLU A 65 5.56 -1.33 15.72
N GLN A 66 4.36 -1.90 15.86
CA GLN A 66 4.00 -3.18 15.25
C GLN A 66 3.89 -3.09 13.72
N GLY A 67 3.50 -1.91 13.20
CA GLY A 67 3.08 -1.78 11.80
C GLY A 67 1.64 -2.25 11.60
N TYR A 68 1.12 -2.06 10.39
CA TYR A 68 -0.27 -2.40 10.04
C TYR A 68 -0.38 -3.45 8.93
N ASP A 69 -1.62 -3.81 8.59
CA ASP A 69 -1.94 -4.77 7.53
C ASP A 69 -1.26 -4.45 6.18
N GLY A 70 -0.94 -3.19 5.90
CA GLY A 70 -0.19 -2.78 4.71
C GLY A 70 1.17 -3.47 4.58
N GLN A 71 1.97 -3.52 5.65
CA GLN A 71 3.26 -4.24 5.71
C GLN A 71 3.10 -5.72 5.35
N GLN A 72 2.02 -6.31 5.84
CA GLN A 72 1.73 -7.72 5.69
C GLN A 72 1.34 -8.06 4.26
N PHE A 73 0.43 -7.28 3.67
CA PHE A 73 0.03 -7.45 2.27
C PHE A 73 1.14 -7.07 1.28
N LEU A 74 2.02 -6.13 1.63
CA LEU A 74 3.22 -5.85 0.84
C LEU A 74 4.14 -7.07 0.79
N SER A 75 4.35 -7.74 1.91
CA SER A 75 5.17 -8.96 1.98
C SER A 75 4.59 -10.07 1.10
N ILE A 76 3.26 -10.24 1.11
CA ILE A 76 2.55 -11.18 0.22
C ILE A 76 2.69 -10.78 -1.25
N ALA A 77 2.57 -9.49 -1.57
CA ALA A 77 2.69 -9.03 -2.95
C ALA A 77 4.09 -9.24 -3.54
N LEU A 78 5.13 -9.21 -2.70
CA LEU A 78 6.52 -9.42 -3.11
C LEU A 78 6.88 -10.91 -3.23
N ASP A 79 6.21 -11.79 -2.49
CA ASP A 79 6.41 -13.24 -2.51
C ASP A 79 5.08 -13.98 -2.27
N PRO A 80 4.23 -14.06 -3.32
CA PRO A 80 2.86 -14.56 -3.18
C PRO A 80 2.76 -16.08 -3.11
N TRP A 81 3.84 -16.81 -3.42
CA TRP A 81 3.92 -18.28 -3.27
C TRP A 81 4.66 -18.71 -2.00
N LEU A 82 5.09 -17.75 -1.16
CA LEU A 82 5.85 -18.01 0.07
C LEU A 82 7.11 -18.85 -0.18
N GLU A 83 7.83 -18.54 -1.26
CA GLU A 83 9.05 -19.26 -1.63
C GLU A 83 10.20 -18.98 -0.65
N ASN A 84 10.16 -17.84 0.04
CA ASN A 84 11.17 -17.45 1.02
C ASN A 84 10.65 -17.62 2.45
N SER A 85 11.39 -18.38 3.28
CA SER A 85 11.05 -18.57 4.69
C SER A 85 11.00 -17.25 5.49
N GLY A 86 11.81 -16.26 5.11
CA GLY A 86 11.78 -14.92 5.71
C GLY A 86 10.46 -14.18 5.42
N THR A 87 9.79 -14.46 4.31
CA THR A 87 8.44 -13.94 4.04
C THR A 87 7.42 -14.56 4.99
N ILE A 88 7.54 -15.86 5.25
CA ILE A 88 6.66 -16.57 6.21
C ILE A 88 6.81 -15.95 7.60
N GLU A 89 8.04 -15.64 8.02
CA GLU A 89 8.31 -14.96 9.30
C GLU A 89 7.79 -13.53 9.37
N ALA A 90 7.83 -12.80 8.24
CA ALA A 90 7.27 -11.45 8.16
C ALA A 90 5.73 -11.42 8.26
N ILE A 91 5.04 -12.56 8.01
CA ILE A 91 3.58 -12.63 7.92
C ILE A 91 2.93 -13.46 9.04
N THR A 92 2.03 -12.85 9.84
CA THR A 92 1.48 -13.54 11.04
C THR A 92 -0.03 -13.34 11.31
N PRO A 93 -0.91 -14.36 11.14
CA PRO A 93 -0.74 -15.61 10.41
C PRO A 93 -1.01 -15.45 8.88
N PRO A 94 -0.28 -16.19 8.00
CA PRO A 94 -0.41 -16.08 6.55
C PRO A 94 -1.77 -16.54 6.02
N GLN A 95 -2.24 -17.72 6.43
CA GLN A 95 -3.49 -18.33 5.94
C GLN A 95 -4.70 -17.40 6.10
N TYR A 96 -4.78 -16.70 7.23
CA TYR A 96 -5.83 -15.72 7.50
C TYR A 96 -5.77 -14.52 6.55
N ARG A 97 -4.57 -14.03 6.23
CA ARG A 97 -4.38 -12.85 5.38
C ARG A 97 -4.66 -13.13 3.93
N TYR A 98 -4.20 -14.28 3.43
CA TYR A 98 -4.49 -14.75 2.09
C TYR A 98 -6.01 -14.80 1.83
N ARG A 99 -6.79 -15.31 2.80
CA ARG A 99 -8.26 -15.32 2.74
C ARG A 99 -8.89 -13.93 2.68
N ARG A 100 -8.32 -12.93 3.37
CA ARG A 100 -8.85 -11.54 3.38
C ARG A 100 -8.68 -10.81 2.05
N ILE A 101 -7.74 -11.24 1.22
CA ILE A 101 -7.50 -10.68 -0.12
C ILE A 101 -7.95 -11.62 -1.24
N LEU A 102 -8.70 -12.68 -0.91
CA LEU A 102 -9.18 -13.68 -1.86
C LEU A 102 -8.03 -14.28 -2.70
N TYR A 103 -6.89 -14.56 -2.08
CA TYR A 103 -5.70 -15.11 -2.74
C TYR A 103 -5.33 -16.52 -2.22
N PRO A 104 -4.88 -17.45 -3.09
CA PRO A 104 -5.09 -17.39 -4.54
C PRO A 104 -6.60 -17.36 -4.81
N LEU A 105 -7.03 -16.70 -5.89
CA LEU A 105 -8.46 -16.61 -6.28
C LEU A 105 -9.16 -17.94 -5.99
N LEU A 106 -10.24 -17.87 -5.20
CA LEU A 106 -11.04 -19.01 -4.71
C LEU A 106 -11.15 -20.14 -5.74
#